data_AF-A0A6U4RKN5-F1
#
_entry.id   AF-A0A6U4RKN5-F1
#
_cell.length_a   1.000
_cell.length_b   1.000
_cell.length_c   1.000
_cell.angle_alpha   90.00
_cell.angle_beta   90.00
_cell.angle_gamma   90.00
#
_symmetry.space_group_name_H-M   'P 1'
#
loop_
_entity.id
_entity.type
_entity.pdbx_description
1 polymer ?
#
loop_
_entity_poly.entity_id
_entity_poly.type
_entity_poly.pdbx_seq_one_letter_code
_entity_poly.pdbx_strand_id
1 'polypeptide(L)'
;MSWAACCSNKQMQDLVFGGSDTSMYRDAAKGRREASCQWCFELVQMFVVGKSVTWVCCNCKGISDACEKCGQPVRSATIRKDNFKTCSICFLKNFKKVEKKKHATITAPRTLTQLQKELEKDTVFRQNAAKAGMLRPFLFLVSLPPVARMQIAINLGWTFLVEACLGDAHAEAWEVISRKGLGLRDRMTRMRDSWMRREVNWYSVLLPLCEELCVPAYMNWSEEFVSPKLSYSEALAECHSASPANIDSLENEFTDKIGKHQRARMSSLQACSLAELKNSEPIRKLLALPCLQGQAIQPLLSYAIDSSYLMLARRDGSDGTGAVEPQDLLLDVVDCFAGVCVDEKDLFADCLGSKEPGKLGRDGVVSERDENPPGSILNANTAGFWLTMDLLDIDTSAPSGRVLPPIFQMLLHKARLSMHGIRIEDYSRDF
;
A
#
# COMPACT_ATOMS: atom_id res chain seq x y z
N MET A 1 9.16 16.78 -35.71
CA MET A 1 8.68 18.02 -35.07
C MET A 1 8.01 17.63 -33.76
N SER A 2 8.68 17.96 -32.66
CA SER A 2 8.45 17.50 -31.30
C SER A 2 7.45 18.39 -30.55
N TRP A 3 6.29 17.86 -30.19
CA TRP A 3 5.40 18.46 -29.17
C TRP A 3 4.61 17.33 -28.49
N ALA A 4 5.14 16.80 -27.38
CA ALA A 4 4.40 16.06 -26.35
C ALA A 4 5.27 15.90 -25.09
N ALA A 5 5.72 17.02 -24.52
CA ALA A 5 6.18 17.09 -23.14
C ALA A 5 5.22 18.03 -22.39
N CYS A 6 4.79 17.65 -21.19
CA CYS A 6 3.91 18.41 -20.28
C CYS A 6 2.38 18.20 -20.41
N CYS A 7 1.90 16.96 -20.52
CA CYS A 7 0.51 16.61 -20.18
C CYS A 7 0.28 16.36 -18.69
N SER A 8 1.08 16.95 -17.77
CA SER A 8 0.87 16.85 -16.32
C SER A 8 0.39 18.13 -15.63
N ASN A 9 0.07 19.19 -16.38
CA ASN A 9 -0.49 20.41 -15.77
C ASN A 9 -1.50 21.16 -16.64
N LYS A 10 -1.32 21.26 -17.97
CA LYS A 10 -2.13 22.17 -18.79
C LYS A 10 -3.47 21.60 -19.27
N GLN A 11 -3.54 20.31 -19.62
CA GLN A 11 -4.78 19.67 -20.07
C GLN A 11 -5.82 19.48 -18.95
N MET A 12 -5.41 19.42 -17.68
CA MET A 12 -6.33 19.48 -16.53
C MET A 12 -6.76 20.91 -16.17
N GLN A 13 -5.97 21.92 -16.55
CA GLN A 13 -6.24 23.33 -16.23
C GLN A 13 -7.26 23.97 -17.20
N ASP A 14 -7.21 23.65 -18.49
CA ASP A 14 -8.02 24.37 -19.50
C ASP A 14 -9.48 23.90 -19.62
N LEU A 15 -9.83 22.73 -19.06
CA LEU A 15 -11.18 22.13 -19.18
C LEU A 15 -12.22 22.66 -18.16
N VAL A 16 -11.81 23.52 -17.21
CA VAL A 16 -12.40 23.41 -15.87
C VAL A 16 -12.76 24.74 -15.16
N PHE A 17 -12.12 25.88 -15.43
CA PHE A 17 -12.26 27.05 -14.54
C PHE A 17 -13.10 28.23 -15.11
N GLY A 18 -14.31 28.38 -14.54
CA GLY A 18 -15.07 29.64 -14.44
C GLY A 18 -15.01 30.15 -12.99
N GLY A 19 -14.95 31.48 -12.80
CA GLY A 19 -14.38 32.10 -11.60
C GLY A 19 -15.28 32.23 -10.37
N SER A 20 -14.68 32.17 -9.18
CA SER A 20 -14.55 33.27 -8.20
C SER A 20 -14.16 32.77 -6.79
N ASP A 21 -12.85 32.84 -6.47
CA ASP A 21 -12.30 33.26 -5.17
C ASP A 21 -10.76 33.39 -5.36
N THR A 22 -10.09 34.50 -5.04
CA THR A 22 -8.84 34.84 -5.77
C THR A 22 -7.50 34.48 -5.11
N SER A 23 -7.43 34.12 -3.82
CA SER A 23 -6.15 33.80 -3.16
C SER A 23 -5.88 32.29 -3.10
N MET A 24 -6.85 31.51 -2.61
CA MET A 24 -6.78 30.05 -2.55
C MET A 24 -6.72 29.42 -3.95
N TYR A 25 -7.44 30.00 -4.92
CA TYR A 25 -7.41 29.53 -6.30
C TYR A 25 -6.15 29.99 -7.06
N ARG A 26 -5.43 31.03 -6.61
CA ARG A 26 -4.12 31.38 -7.18
C ARG A 26 -3.06 30.34 -6.85
N ASP A 27 -3.11 29.76 -5.65
CA ASP A 27 -2.23 28.64 -5.28
C ASP A 27 -2.72 27.30 -5.86
N ALA A 28 -4.03 27.10 -6.00
CA ALA A 28 -4.57 25.98 -6.78
C ALA A 28 -4.22 26.06 -8.27
N ALA A 29 -4.16 27.27 -8.84
CA ALA A 29 -3.73 27.52 -10.22
C ALA A 29 -2.24 27.20 -10.44
N LYS A 30 -1.42 27.20 -9.37
CA LYS A 30 -0.04 26.69 -9.41
C LYS A 30 0.03 25.16 -9.28
N GLY A 31 -1.09 24.50 -8.98
CA GLY A 31 -1.23 23.04 -8.86
C GLY A 31 -0.47 22.41 -7.69
N ARG A 32 0.26 23.20 -6.87
CA ARG A 32 1.17 22.72 -5.83
C ARG A 32 1.24 23.69 -4.65
N ARG A 33 1.29 23.16 -3.41
CA ARG A 33 1.51 23.94 -2.18
C ARG A 33 2.26 23.13 -1.15
N GLU A 34 3.18 23.74 -0.40
CA GLU A 34 3.76 23.10 0.78
C GLU A 34 2.81 23.24 1.97
N ALA A 35 2.49 22.12 2.62
CA ALA A 35 1.63 22.08 3.78
C ALA A 35 1.90 20.87 4.66
N SER A 36 1.57 20.98 5.95
CA SER A 36 1.62 19.85 6.86
C SER A 36 0.47 18.90 6.57
N CYS A 37 0.80 17.75 5.99
CA CYS A 37 -0.19 16.72 5.70
C CYS A 37 -0.78 16.17 6.98
N GLN A 38 -2.10 16.10 7.03
CA GLN A 38 -2.79 15.64 8.21
C GLN A 38 -2.76 14.13 8.36
N TRP A 39 -2.55 13.40 7.27
CA TRP A 39 -2.48 11.94 7.27
C TRP A 39 -1.12 11.48 7.80
N CYS A 40 -0.05 12.03 7.23
CA CYS A 40 1.31 11.64 7.56
C CYS A 40 2.00 12.56 8.58
N PHE A 41 1.44 13.73 8.92
CA PHE A 41 2.08 14.72 9.80
C PHE A 41 3.48 15.16 9.32
N GLU A 42 3.70 15.16 8.01
CA GLU A 42 4.92 15.68 7.40
C GLU A 42 4.64 17.01 6.70
N LEU A 43 5.63 17.91 6.68
CA LEU A 43 5.63 19.05 5.77
C LEU A 43 5.96 18.55 4.36
N VAL A 44 4.99 18.64 3.45
CA VAL A 44 5.06 18.02 2.13
C VAL A 44 4.51 18.92 1.06
N GLN A 45 4.87 18.64 -0.19
CA GLN A 45 4.15 19.18 -1.31
C GLN A 45 2.77 18.51 -1.42
N MET A 46 1.74 19.33 -1.63
CA MET A 46 0.36 18.92 -1.85
C MET A 46 -0.02 19.33 -3.25
N PHE A 47 -0.74 18.46 -3.96
CA PHE A 47 -1.26 18.74 -5.30
C PHE A 47 -2.76 19.02 -5.24
N VAL A 48 -3.24 20.05 -5.92
CA VAL A 48 -4.70 20.25 -6.04
C VAL A 48 -5.24 19.39 -7.17
N VAL A 49 -6.36 18.70 -6.92
CA VAL A 49 -7.04 17.85 -7.91
C VAL A 49 -8.47 18.36 -8.12
N GLY A 50 -8.78 18.75 -9.36
CA GLY A 50 -10.13 19.14 -9.79
C GLY A 50 -10.56 20.57 -9.45
N LYS A 51 -11.88 20.85 -9.58
CA LYS A 51 -12.52 22.14 -9.23
C LYS A 51 -12.67 22.37 -7.74
N SER A 52 -12.80 21.27 -7.00
CA SER A 52 -12.87 21.28 -5.55
C SER A 52 -11.47 21.51 -5.00
N VAL A 53 -11.38 22.20 -3.86
CA VAL A 53 -10.11 22.48 -3.17
C VAL A 53 -9.64 21.21 -2.44
N THR A 54 -9.42 20.16 -3.24
CA THR A 54 -9.02 18.83 -2.81
C THR A 54 -7.53 18.72 -3.03
N TRP A 55 -6.80 18.49 -1.95
CA TRP A 55 -5.36 18.35 -1.90
C TRP A 55 -4.97 16.89 -1.78
N VAL A 56 -4.01 16.45 -2.59
CA VAL A 56 -3.41 15.13 -2.50
C VAL A 56 -1.98 15.27 -2.01
N CYS A 57 -1.70 14.66 -0.87
CA CYS A 57 -0.36 14.61 -0.30
C CYS A 57 0.63 13.94 -1.26
N CYS A 58 1.73 14.61 -1.61
CA CYS A 58 2.75 14.01 -2.46
C CYS A 58 3.41 12.79 -1.85
N ASN A 59 3.32 12.64 -0.52
CA ASN A 59 4.01 11.68 0.35
C ASN A 59 3.12 10.53 0.86
N CYS A 60 1.84 10.68 1.15
CA CYS A 60 1.02 9.54 1.60
C CYS A 60 -0.19 9.29 0.72
N LYS A 61 -0.35 10.11 -0.33
CA LYS A 61 -1.51 10.18 -1.23
C LYS A 61 -2.85 10.41 -0.52
N GLY A 62 -2.81 10.74 0.77
CA GLY A 62 -3.97 11.07 1.56
C GLY A 62 -4.67 12.31 1.00
N ILE A 63 -5.96 12.15 0.71
CA ILE A 63 -6.83 13.18 0.15
C ILE A 63 -7.31 14.08 1.29
N SER A 64 -7.22 15.38 1.09
CA SER A 64 -7.52 16.40 2.09
C SER A 64 -8.37 17.52 1.47
N ASP A 65 -9.37 18.00 2.18
CA ASP A 65 -10.10 19.22 1.83
C ASP A 65 -9.34 20.46 2.34
N ALA A 66 -9.81 21.67 2.02
CA ALA A 66 -9.32 22.87 2.68
C ALA A 66 -9.92 23.06 4.08
N CYS A 67 -9.09 23.46 5.04
CA CYS A 67 -9.50 23.85 6.37
C CYS A 67 -10.28 25.18 6.32
N GLU A 68 -11.46 25.24 6.92
CA GLU A 68 -12.30 26.45 6.95
C GLU A 68 -11.65 27.63 7.68
N LYS A 69 -10.75 27.38 8.63
CA LYS A 69 -10.11 28.44 9.44
C LYS A 69 -8.87 29.05 8.80
N CYS A 70 -8.08 28.27 8.06
CA CYS A 70 -6.77 28.71 7.58
C CYS A 70 -6.42 28.23 6.17
N GLY A 71 -7.34 27.55 5.49
CA GLY A 71 -7.13 26.99 4.16
C GLY A 71 -6.08 25.88 4.06
N GLN A 72 -5.51 25.42 5.19
CA GLN A 72 -4.57 24.30 5.19
C GLN A 72 -5.29 22.98 4.85
N PRO A 73 -4.64 22.02 4.20
CA PRO A 73 -5.23 20.70 3.95
C PRO A 73 -5.71 20.05 5.26
N VAL A 74 -6.96 19.59 5.28
CA VAL A 74 -7.60 18.82 6.36
C VAL A 74 -8.10 17.50 5.80
N ARG A 75 -7.93 16.39 6.51
CA ARG A 75 -8.38 15.07 6.00
C ARG A 75 -9.85 15.14 5.58
N SER A 76 -10.19 14.70 4.37
CA SER A 76 -11.59 14.69 3.89
C SER A 76 -12.47 13.65 4.61
N ALA A 77 -11.89 12.85 5.50
CA ALA A 77 -12.63 11.87 6.29
C ALA A 77 -13.37 12.54 7.45
N THR A 78 -14.70 12.51 7.40
CA THR A 78 -15.68 12.13 8.47
C THR A 78 -15.27 12.25 9.94
N ILE A 79 -14.44 13.22 10.31
CA ILE A 79 -14.02 13.45 11.68
C ILE A 79 -15.02 14.43 12.29
N ARG A 80 -15.99 13.81 12.98
CA ARG A 80 -16.99 14.34 13.92
C ARG A 80 -18.35 14.67 13.32
N LYS A 81 -19.38 14.45 14.15
CA LYS A 81 -20.75 14.96 13.96
C LYS A 81 -20.78 16.50 13.90
N ASP A 82 -19.69 17.14 14.28
CA ASP A 82 -19.59 18.58 14.51
C ASP A 82 -19.26 19.37 13.23
N ASN A 83 -19.16 18.72 12.06
CA ASN A 83 -19.04 19.32 10.71
C ASN A 83 -17.90 20.32 10.43
N PHE A 84 -17.06 20.70 11.40
CA PHE A 84 -16.00 21.67 11.13
C PHE A 84 -14.78 21.03 10.45
N LYS A 85 -14.51 21.45 9.21
CA LYS A 85 -13.27 21.12 8.48
C LYS A 85 -12.09 21.91 9.07
N THR A 86 -11.64 21.54 10.28
CA THR A 86 -10.51 22.21 10.95
C THR A 86 -9.25 21.32 10.93
N CYS A 87 -8.13 21.82 10.40
CA CYS A 87 -6.86 21.08 10.38
C CYS A 87 -6.28 20.88 11.79
N SER A 88 -5.41 19.88 11.95
CA SER A 88 -4.75 19.63 13.25
C SER A 88 -3.86 20.77 13.70
N ILE A 89 -3.33 21.63 12.82
CA ILE A 89 -2.58 22.81 13.28
C ILE A 89 -3.51 23.76 14.06
N CYS A 90 -4.73 23.97 13.56
CA CYS A 90 -5.71 24.83 14.22
C CYS A 90 -6.37 24.19 15.44
N PHE A 91 -6.36 22.84 15.54
CA PHE A 91 -7.08 22.10 16.57
C PHE A 91 -6.16 21.44 17.62
N LEU A 92 -5.12 20.73 17.17
CA LEU A 92 -4.16 20.04 18.03
C LEU A 92 -3.08 21.03 18.50
N LYS A 93 -3.28 21.57 19.71
CA LYS A 93 -2.27 22.40 20.41
C LYS A 93 -0.92 21.69 20.59
N ASN A 94 -0.86 20.38 20.37
CA ASN A 94 0.31 19.52 20.55
C ASN A 94 0.85 18.91 19.24
N PHE A 95 0.60 19.52 18.07
CA PHE A 95 1.07 19.01 16.76
C PHE A 95 2.55 18.60 16.75
N LYS A 96 3.46 19.48 17.19
CA LYS A 96 4.91 19.20 17.26
C LYS A 96 5.26 18.00 18.16
N LYS A 97 4.48 17.78 19.22
CA LYS A 97 4.66 16.62 20.11
C LYS A 97 4.27 15.32 19.41
N VAL A 98 3.18 15.35 18.63
CA VAL A 98 2.72 14.21 17.83
C VAL A 98 3.74 13.89 16.73
N GLU A 99 4.23 14.91 16.01
CA GLU A 99 5.27 14.79 15.00
C GLU A 99 6.57 14.19 15.56
N LYS A 100 7.03 14.67 16.73
CA LYS A 100 8.22 14.11 17.40
C LYS A 100 8.00 12.65 17.81
N LYS A 101 6.84 12.31 18.38
CA LYS A 101 6.50 10.93 18.76
C LYS A 101 6.46 10.03 17.52
N LYS A 102 5.83 10.50 16.44
CA LYS A 102 5.77 9.83 15.14
C LYS A 102 7.18 9.46 14.68
N HIS A 103 8.06 10.45 14.55
CA HIS A 103 9.42 10.25 14.06
C HIS A 103 10.14 9.21 14.89
N ALA A 104 10.13 9.37 16.22
CA ALA A 104 10.77 8.41 17.14
C ALA A 104 10.23 6.97 16.99
N THR A 105 8.93 6.80 16.74
CA THR A 105 8.33 5.47 16.56
C THR A 105 8.65 4.87 15.19
N ILE A 106 8.64 5.67 14.12
CA ILE A 106 8.80 5.17 12.74
C ILE A 106 10.25 4.89 12.39
N THR A 107 11.18 5.71 12.86
CA THR A 107 12.61 5.55 12.57
C THR A 107 13.28 4.58 13.52
N ALA A 108 12.54 4.00 14.48
CA ALA A 108 13.09 3.01 15.40
C ALA A 108 13.51 1.77 14.60
N PRO A 109 14.81 1.40 14.63
CA PRO A 109 15.26 0.18 13.97
C PRO A 109 14.59 -1.02 14.63
N ARG A 110 14.19 -1.99 13.82
CA ARG A 110 13.61 -3.25 14.27
C ARG A 110 14.50 -4.39 13.82
N THR A 111 14.88 -5.24 14.74
CA THR A 111 15.68 -6.45 14.44
C THR A 111 14.76 -7.63 14.16
N LEU A 112 15.28 -8.64 13.46
CA LEU A 112 14.56 -9.89 13.21
C LEU A 112 14.10 -10.58 14.51
N THR A 113 14.95 -10.56 15.54
CA THR A 113 14.62 -11.10 16.87
C THR A 113 13.49 -10.34 17.55
N GLN A 114 13.43 -9.01 17.41
CA GLN A 114 12.31 -8.22 17.95
C GLN A 114 11.01 -8.56 17.21
N LEU A 115 11.06 -8.68 15.88
CA LEU A 115 9.92 -9.11 15.07
C LEU A 115 9.38 -10.48 15.53
N GLN A 116 10.25 -11.48 15.70
CA GLN A 116 9.84 -12.81 16.18
C GLN A 116 9.18 -12.75 17.56
N LYS A 117 9.76 -11.99 18.50
CA LYS A 117 9.18 -11.80 19.84
C LYS A 117 7.80 -11.13 19.79
N GLU A 118 7.60 -10.18 18.88
CA GLU A 118 6.30 -9.56 18.68
C GLU A 118 5.28 -10.57 18.11
N LEU A 119 5.67 -11.39 17.12
CA LEU A 119 4.81 -12.45 16.58
C LEU A 119 4.41 -13.51 17.63
N GLU A 120 5.31 -13.82 18.57
CA GLU A 120 5.08 -14.78 19.66
C GLU A 120 4.18 -14.22 20.77
N LYS A 121 4.14 -12.90 20.93
CA LYS A 121 3.45 -12.25 22.06
C LYS A 121 1.96 -12.61 22.08
N ASP A 122 1.49 -13.13 23.20
CA ASP A 122 0.05 -13.31 23.44
C ASP A 122 -0.53 -12.02 24.04
N THR A 123 -1.57 -11.50 23.39
CA THR A 123 -2.26 -10.28 23.82
C THR A 123 -3.75 -10.42 23.59
N VAL A 124 -4.55 -9.64 24.33
CA VAL A 124 -6.00 -9.57 24.13
C VAL A 124 -6.35 -9.23 22.67
N PHE A 125 -5.52 -8.42 21.99
CA PHE A 125 -5.70 -8.10 20.58
C PHE A 125 -5.52 -9.32 19.66
N ARG A 126 -4.51 -10.16 19.93
CA ARG A 126 -4.28 -11.41 19.19
C ARG A 126 -5.41 -12.41 19.43
N GLN A 127 -5.85 -12.56 20.68
CA GLN A 127 -6.99 -13.41 21.05
C GLN A 127 -8.28 -12.98 20.35
N ASN A 128 -8.54 -11.67 20.28
CA ASN A 128 -9.67 -11.12 19.55
C ASN A 128 -9.58 -11.38 18.04
N ALA A 129 -8.37 -11.27 17.46
CA ALA A 129 -8.13 -11.59 16.06
C ALA A 129 -8.33 -13.08 15.76
N ALA A 130 -7.84 -13.98 16.62
CA ALA A 130 -8.05 -15.41 16.54
C ALA A 130 -9.54 -15.75 16.57
N LYS A 131 -10.27 -15.28 17.59
CA LYS A 131 -11.72 -15.49 17.72
C LYS A 131 -12.53 -15.01 16.52
N ALA A 132 -12.05 -13.96 15.84
CA ALA A 132 -12.72 -13.39 14.67
C ALA A 132 -12.37 -14.07 13.33
N GLY A 133 -11.53 -15.11 13.31
CA GLY A 133 -10.99 -15.68 12.07
C GLY A 133 -10.10 -14.69 11.29
N MET A 134 -9.39 -13.81 12.01
CA MET A 134 -8.55 -12.74 11.48
C MET A 134 -7.10 -12.82 11.99
N LEU A 135 -6.69 -13.94 12.59
CA LEU A 135 -5.33 -14.09 13.13
C LEU A 135 -4.26 -13.92 12.05
N ARG A 136 -4.48 -14.52 10.88
CA ARG A 136 -3.58 -14.44 9.73
C ARG A 136 -3.26 -13.00 9.30
N PRO A 137 -4.24 -12.16 8.90
CA PRO A 137 -3.97 -10.76 8.57
C PRO A 137 -3.49 -9.95 9.76
N PHE A 138 -3.87 -10.31 10.99
CA PHE A 138 -3.34 -9.67 12.20
C PHE A 138 -1.83 -9.87 12.34
N LEU A 139 -1.33 -11.09 12.16
CA LEU A 139 0.10 -11.40 12.22
C LEU A 139 0.89 -10.72 11.10
N PHE A 140 0.34 -10.62 9.89
CA PHE A 140 0.92 -9.81 8.81
C PHE A 140 1.04 -8.33 9.22
N LEU A 141 0.02 -7.77 9.86
CA LEU A 141 0.07 -6.37 10.31
C LEU A 141 1.06 -6.15 11.46
N VAL A 142 1.11 -7.06 12.44
CA VAL A 142 2.09 -7.01 13.54
C VAL A 142 3.52 -7.07 12.99
N SER A 143 3.74 -7.88 11.96
CA SER A 143 5.06 -8.04 11.35
C SER A 143 5.49 -6.87 10.46
N LEU A 144 4.58 -6.02 10.00
CA LEU A 144 4.95 -4.79 9.28
C LEU A 144 5.70 -3.79 10.18
N PRO A 145 6.55 -2.91 9.63
CA PRO A 145 7.08 -1.78 10.37
C PRO A 145 5.97 -0.74 10.68
N PRO A 146 6.12 0.11 11.72
CA PRO A 146 5.10 1.10 12.11
C PRO A 146 4.64 2.01 10.96
N VAL A 147 5.57 2.39 10.07
CA VAL A 147 5.26 3.23 8.89
C VAL A 147 4.29 2.55 7.93
N ALA A 148 4.44 1.24 7.70
CA ALA A 148 3.58 0.50 6.80
C ALA A 148 2.19 0.26 7.40
N ARG A 149 2.10 -0.10 8.69
CA ARG A 149 0.81 -0.16 9.38
C ARG A 149 0.05 1.17 9.33
N MET A 150 0.78 2.28 9.50
CA MET A 150 0.18 3.61 9.41
C MET A 150 -0.29 3.92 8.00
N GLN A 151 0.47 3.56 6.96
CA GLN A 151 0.03 3.71 5.57
C GLN A 151 -1.24 2.91 5.28
N ILE A 152 -1.35 1.68 5.81
CA ILE A 152 -2.58 0.89 5.73
C ILE A 152 -3.75 1.61 6.38
N ALA A 153 -3.58 2.15 7.59
CA ALA A 153 -4.61 2.94 8.26
C ALA A 153 -5.04 4.16 7.42
N ILE A 154 -4.07 4.87 6.80
CA ILE A 154 -4.32 6.02 5.92
C ILE A 154 -5.14 5.61 4.70
N ASN A 155 -4.81 4.48 4.06
CA ASN A 155 -5.55 3.95 2.92
C ASN A 155 -7.01 3.63 3.30
N LEU A 156 -7.21 3.10 4.51
CA LEU A 156 -8.53 2.87 5.12
C LEU A 156 -9.24 4.15 5.57
N GLY A 157 -8.63 5.32 5.39
CA GLY A 157 -9.24 6.62 5.67
C GLY A 157 -9.10 7.08 7.12
N TRP A 158 -8.12 6.56 7.88
CA TRP A 158 -7.82 7.05 9.24
C TRP A 158 -6.31 7.03 9.57
N THR A 159 -5.93 7.35 10.82
CA THR A 159 -4.54 7.22 11.29
C THR A 159 -4.52 7.14 12.82
N PHE A 160 -3.63 6.31 13.37
CA PHE A 160 -3.44 6.13 14.81
C PHE A 160 -2.40 7.06 15.44
N LEU A 161 -1.86 8.06 14.71
CA LEU A 161 -0.79 8.94 15.22
C LEU A 161 -1.15 9.72 16.49
N VAL A 162 -2.44 9.98 16.71
CA VAL A 162 -2.96 10.68 17.90
C VAL A 162 -3.62 9.73 18.89
N GLU A 163 -3.61 8.43 18.61
CA GLU A 163 -4.25 7.40 19.43
C GLU A 163 -3.27 6.87 20.48
N ALA A 164 -3.84 6.29 21.55
CA ALA A 164 -3.04 5.69 22.62
C ALA A 164 -2.24 4.47 22.15
N CYS A 165 -2.69 3.80 21.08
CA CYS A 165 -2.05 2.60 20.53
C CYS A 165 -0.75 2.85 19.75
N LEU A 166 -0.40 4.11 19.41
CA LEU A 166 0.81 4.40 18.64
C LEU A 166 2.07 3.88 19.35
N GLY A 167 2.77 2.96 18.69
CA GLY A 167 3.97 2.25 19.14
C GLY A 167 3.72 0.81 19.59
N ASP A 168 2.47 0.37 19.72
CA ASP A 168 2.12 -1.02 20.02
C ASP A 168 1.63 -1.72 18.75
N ALA A 169 2.46 -2.60 18.20
CA ALA A 169 2.19 -3.32 16.95
C ALA A 169 0.87 -4.13 16.99
N HIS A 170 0.51 -4.72 18.14
CA HIS A 170 -0.71 -5.52 18.27
C HIS A 170 -1.94 -4.63 18.33
N ALA A 171 -1.88 -3.55 19.10
CA ALA A 171 -2.99 -2.61 19.20
C ALA A 171 -3.23 -1.90 17.85
N GLU A 172 -2.17 -1.49 17.16
CA GLU A 172 -2.24 -0.89 15.82
C GLU A 172 -2.83 -1.87 14.78
N ALA A 173 -2.35 -3.13 14.77
CA ALA A 173 -2.85 -4.17 13.88
C ALA A 173 -4.35 -4.45 14.11
N TRP A 174 -4.77 -4.53 15.37
CA TRP A 174 -6.18 -4.75 15.70
C TRP A 174 -7.06 -3.58 15.26
N GLU A 175 -6.63 -2.34 15.49
CA GLU A 175 -7.38 -1.17 15.02
C GLU A 175 -7.54 -1.15 13.50
N VAL A 176 -6.51 -1.54 12.73
CA VAL A 176 -6.64 -1.68 11.26
C VAL A 176 -7.73 -2.68 10.87
N ILE A 177 -7.86 -3.78 11.61
CA ILE A 177 -8.83 -4.83 11.34
C ILE A 177 -10.24 -4.42 11.79
N SER A 178 -10.40 -3.93 13.02
CA SER A 178 -11.68 -3.88 13.72
C SER A 178 -12.24 -2.48 13.94
N ARG A 179 -11.55 -1.41 13.52
CA ARG A 179 -12.04 -0.05 13.76
C ARG A 179 -13.42 0.16 13.16
N LYS A 180 -14.38 0.57 13.99
CA LYS A 180 -15.77 0.77 13.56
C LYS A 180 -15.86 1.76 12.40
N GLY A 181 -16.52 1.34 11.32
CA GLY A 181 -16.81 2.09 10.11
C GLY A 181 -15.66 2.27 9.14
N LEU A 182 -14.41 2.01 9.54
CA LEU A 182 -13.20 2.30 8.74
C LEU A 182 -12.24 1.11 8.60
N GLY A 183 -12.24 0.19 9.56
CA GLY A 183 -11.41 -1.02 9.55
C GLY A 183 -11.84 -2.03 8.49
N LEU A 184 -10.96 -3.00 8.23
CA LEU A 184 -11.14 -4.01 7.18
C LEU A 184 -12.48 -4.74 7.31
N ARG A 185 -12.83 -5.22 8.52
CA ARG A 185 -14.06 -6.02 8.74
C ARG A 185 -15.32 -5.23 8.41
N ASP A 186 -15.41 -4.00 8.90
CA ASP A 186 -16.59 -3.15 8.72
C ASP A 186 -16.77 -2.73 7.26
N ARG A 187 -15.68 -2.50 6.53
CA ARG A 187 -15.75 -2.18 5.08
C ARG A 187 -16.23 -3.38 4.27
N MET A 188 -15.70 -4.58 4.54
CA MET A 188 -16.12 -5.79 3.85
C MET A 188 -17.54 -6.21 4.19
N THR A 189 -18.02 -5.91 5.40
CA THR A 189 -19.43 -6.13 5.75
C THR A 189 -20.37 -5.34 4.84
N ARG A 190 -19.96 -4.14 4.39
CA ARG A 190 -20.77 -3.30 3.48
C ARG A 190 -20.71 -3.74 2.02
N MET A 191 -19.70 -4.52 1.63
CA MET A 191 -19.64 -5.10 0.29
C MET A 191 -20.63 -6.26 0.08
N ARG A 192 -21.17 -6.81 1.17
CA ARG A 192 -22.11 -7.93 1.12
C ARG A 192 -23.53 -7.41 1.28
N ASP A 193 -24.32 -7.48 0.20
CA ASP A 193 -25.78 -7.27 0.20
C ASP A 193 -26.52 -8.44 0.84
N SER A 194 -26.22 -8.72 2.11
CA SER A 194 -26.88 -9.77 2.89
C SER A 194 -27.70 -9.14 4.01
N TRP A 195 -28.99 -9.50 4.06
CA TRP A 195 -29.90 -9.08 5.13
C TRP A 195 -29.43 -9.58 6.51
N MET A 196 -28.66 -10.68 6.56
CA MET A 196 -27.99 -11.15 7.76
C MET A 196 -26.49 -10.85 7.69
N ARG A 197 -26.04 -9.88 8.50
CA ARG A 197 -24.61 -9.57 8.66
C ARG A 197 -23.92 -10.72 9.40
N ARG A 198 -23.30 -11.62 8.64
CA ARG A 198 -22.39 -12.63 9.20
C ARG A 198 -21.10 -11.95 9.68
N GLU A 199 -20.43 -12.56 10.64
CA GLU A 199 -19.10 -12.09 11.04
C GLU A 199 -18.13 -12.18 9.85
N VAL A 200 -17.25 -11.19 9.72
CA VAL A 200 -16.23 -11.16 8.67
C VAL A 200 -14.95 -11.78 9.21
N ASN A 201 -14.56 -12.90 8.60
CA ASN A 201 -13.25 -13.58 8.73
C ASN A 201 -12.36 -13.28 7.51
N TRP A 202 -11.12 -13.76 7.52
CA TRP A 202 -10.14 -13.43 6.48
C TRP A 202 -10.54 -13.88 5.07
N TYR A 203 -11.02 -15.12 4.94
CA TYR A 203 -11.56 -15.60 3.66
C TYR A 203 -12.71 -14.72 3.15
N SER A 204 -13.57 -14.27 4.05
CA SER A 204 -14.69 -13.38 3.72
C SER A 204 -14.26 -11.97 3.30
N VAL A 205 -13.02 -11.58 3.60
CA VAL A 205 -12.39 -10.36 3.07
C VAL A 205 -11.86 -10.59 1.65
N LEU A 206 -11.18 -11.71 1.42
CA LEU A 206 -10.57 -12.01 0.11
C LEU A 206 -11.61 -12.35 -0.96
N LEU A 207 -12.57 -13.22 -0.65
CA LEU A 207 -13.51 -13.77 -1.64
C LEU A 207 -14.25 -12.69 -2.45
N PRO A 208 -14.89 -11.66 -1.84
CA PRO A 208 -15.58 -10.64 -2.60
C PRO A 208 -14.65 -9.81 -3.50
N LEU A 209 -13.39 -9.61 -3.10
CA LEU A 209 -12.40 -8.92 -3.93
C LEU A 209 -12.00 -9.79 -5.12
N CYS A 210 -11.82 -11.09 -4.93
CA CYS A 210 -11.57 -12.02 -6.03
C CYS A 210 -12.75 -12.04 -7.02
N GLU A 211 -13.99 -12.11 -6.51
CA GLU A 211 -15.19 -12.11 -7.33
C GLU A 211 -15.34 -10.80 -8.12
N GLU A 212 -15.21 -9.65 -7.46
CA GLU A 212 -15.37 -8.35 -8.10
C GLU A 212 -14.27 -8.06 -9.14
N LEU A 213 -13.03 -8.44 -8.84
CA LEU A 213 -11.87 -7.98 -9.63
C LEU A 213 -11.33 -9.00 -10.62
N CYS A 214 -11.57 -10.30 -10.39
CA CYS A 214 -10.92 -11.38 -11.15
C CYS A 214 -11.92 -12.33 -11.81
N VAL A 215 -13.21 -12.31 -11.46
CA VAL A 215 -14.22 -13.19 -12.07
C VAL A 215 -15.11 -12.37 -13.00
N PRO A 216 -14.96 -12.48 -14.33
CA PRO A 216 -15.84 -11.81 -15.27
C PRO A 216 -17.31 -12.19 -15.04
N ALA A 217 -18.24 -11.26 -15.29
CA ALA A 217 -19.67 -11.47 -15.06
C ALA A 217 -20.30 -12.67 -15.81
N TYR A 218 -19.62 -13.18 -16.84
CA TYR A 218 -20.05 -14.33 -17.64
C TYR A 218 -19.35 -15.65 -17.29
N MET A 219 -18.36 -15.63 -16.37
CA MET A 219 -17.65 -16.82 -15.92
C MET A 219 -18.09 -17.22 -14.52
N ASN A 220 -17.98 -18.51 -14.21
CA ASN A 220 -18.15 -18.99 -12.84
C ASN A 220 -16.80 -19.07 -12.10
N TRP A 221 -16.86 -19.22 -10.78
CA TRP A 221 -15.67 -19.31 -9.93
C TRP A 221 -14.71 -20.42 -10.36
N SER A 222 -15.24 -21.63 -10.61
CA SER A 222 -14.43 -22.82 -10.92
C SER A 222 -13.74 -22.77 -12.28
N GLU A 223 -14.21 -21.92 -13.18
CA GLU A 223 -13.54 -21.65 -14.45
C GLU A 223 -12.29 -20.80 -14.26
N GLU A 224 -12.25 -19.98 -13.20
CA GLU A 224 -11.23 -18.95 -13.07
C GLU A 224 -10.28 -19.12 -11.88
N PHE A 225 -10.73 -19.82 -10.83
CA PHE A 225 -9.93 -20.21 -9.68
C PHE A 225 -9.88 -21.72 -9.54
N VAL A 226 -8.67 -22.24 -9.26
CA VAL A 226 -8.44 -23.64 -8.90
C VAL A 226 -8.82 -23.86 -7.43
N SER A 227 -8.59 -22.86 -6.58
CA SER A 227 -9.01 -22.87 -5.17
C SER A 227 -10.52 -23.13 -5.05
N PRO A 228 -10.96 -24.08 -4.21
CA PRO A 228 -12.38 -24.33 -4.02
C PRO A 228 -13.06 -23.13 -3.36
N LYS A 229 -14.30 -22.86 -3.77
CA LYS A 229 -15.13 -21.87 -3.09
C LYS A 229 -15.70 -22.46 -1.81
N LEU A 230 -15.17 -22.03 -0.67
CA LEU A 230 -15.58 -22.50 0.65
C LEU A 230 -16.92 -21.90 1.09
N SER A 231 -17.74 -22.72 1.78
CA SER A 231 -18.85 -22.24 2.59
C SER A 231 -18.34 -21.42 3.78
N TYR A 232 -19.23 -20.68 4.45
CA TYR A 232 -18.84 -19.87 5.60
C TYR A 232 -18.23 -20.69 6.76
N SER A 233 -18.80 -21.87 7.04
CA SER A 233 -18.31 -22.76 8.10
C SER A 233 -16.95 -23.35 7.78
N GLU A 234 -16.74 -23.78 6.53
CA GLU A 234 -15.43 -24.27 6.06
C GLU A 234 -14.40 -23.15 6.09
N ALA A 235 -14.75 -21.97 5.59
CA ALA A 235 -13.90 -20.79 5.62
C ALA A 235 -13.50 -20.37 7.04
N LEU A 236 -14.44 -20.44 8.00
CA LEU A 236 -14.16 -20.13 9.40
C LEU A 236 -13.21 -21.17 10.01
N ALA A 237 -13.43 -22.46 9.74
CA ALA A 237 -12.55 -23.53 10.19
C ALA A 237 -11.13 -23.36 9.62
N GLU A 238 -11.01 -23.07 8.33
CA GLU A 238 -9.73 -22.75 7.67
C GLU A 238 -9.06 -21.52 8.29
N CYS A 239 -9.79 -20.44 8.56
CA CYS A 239 -9.23 -19.24 9.18
C CYS A 239 -8.73 -19.45 10.62
N HIS A 240 -9.16 -20.53 11.29
CA HIS A 240 -8.64 -20.94 12.60
C HIS A 240 -7.57 -22.04 12.51
N SER A 241 -7.32 -22.60 11.32
CA SER A 241 -6.30 -23.62 11.12
C SER A 241 -4.90 -23.03 11.20
N ALA A 242 -3.98 -23.75 11.83
CA ALA A 242 -2.56 -23.42 11.82
C ALA A 242 -1.94 -23.49 10.42
N SER A 243 -2.51 -24.27 9.50
CA SER A 243 -1.99 -24.45 8.13
C SER A 243 -3.16 -24.37 7.13
N PRO A 244 -3.62 -23.16 6.78
CA PRO A 244 -4.84 -22.97 6.02
C PRO A 244 -4.60 -23.08 4.51
N ALA A 245 -4.41 -24.30 3.99
CA ALA A 245 -3.98 -24.55 2.61
C ALA A 245 -4.88 -23.89 1.56
N ASN A 246 -6.20 -23.87 1.80
CA ASN A 246 -7.16 -23.23 0.88
C ASN A 246 -7.02 -21.70 0.87
N ILE A 247 -6.71 -21.10 2.02
CA ILE A 247 -6.45 -19.66 2.12
C ILE A 247 -5.13 -19.31 1.42
N ASP A 248 -4.08 -20.11 1.63
CA ASP A 248 -2.80 -19.92 0.95
C ASP A 248 -2.94 -19.98 -0.57
N SER A 249 -3.68 -20.96 -1.08
CA SER A 249 -3.94 -21.10 -2.52
C SER A 249 -4.69 -19.87 -3.04
N LEU A 250 -5.74 -19.43 -2.34
CA LEU A 250 -6.53 -18.27 -2.73
C LEU A 250 -5.69 -16.98 -2.76
N GLU A 251 -4.85 -16.75 -1.75
CA GLU A 251 -3.95 -15.58 -1.69
C GLU A 251 -2.98 -15.54 -2.89
N ASN A 252 -2.41 -16.70 -3.23
CA ASN A 252 -1.46 -16.82 -4.34
C ASN A 252 -2.16 -16.64 -5.69
N GLU A 253 -3.32 -17.28 -5.89
CA GLU A 253 -4.11 -17.15 -7.12
C GLU A 253 -4.62 -15.72 -7.30
N PHE A 254 -5.09 -15.07 -6.23
CA PHE A 254 -5.53 -13.68 -6.30
C PHE A 254 -4.41 -12.74 -6.73
N THR A 255 -3.21 -12.92 -6.14
CA THR A 255 -2.02 -12.14 -6.53
C THR A 255 -1.65 -12.36 -7.99
N ASP A 256 -1.62 -13.62 -8.44
CA ASP A 256 -1.28 -13.97 -9.82
C ASP A 256 -2.28 -13.38 -10.82
N LYS A 257 -3.59 -13.47 -10.54
CA LYS A 257 -4.65 -12.89 -11.39
C LYS A 257 -4.52 -11.39 -11.51
N ILE A 258 -4.29 -10.69 -10.40
CA ILE A 258 -4.10 -9.23 -10.43
C ILE A 258 -2.84 -8.87 -11.23
N GLY A 259 -1.75 -9.62 -11.08
CA GLY A 259 -0.56 -9.46 -11.92
C GLY A 259 -0.83 -9.72 -13.41
N LYS A 260 -1.63 -10.74 -13.74
CA LYS A 260 -2.07 -11.02 -15.12
C LYS A 260 -2.91 -9.87 -15.69
N HIS A 261 -3.83 -9.32 -14.91
CA HIS A 261 -4.64 -8.16 -15.33
C HIS A 261 -3.78 -6.92 -15.58
N GLN A 262 -2.79 -6.64 -14.71
CA GLN A 262 -1.83 -5.56 -14.97
C GLN A 262 -1.08 -5.77 -16.30
N ARG A 263 -0.56 -6.98 -16.54
CA ARG A 263 0.15 -7.31 -17.79
C ARG A 263 -0.74 -7.21 -19.02
N ALA A 264 -1.99 -7.61 -18.92
CA ALA A 264 -2.96 -7.51 -20.02
C ALA A 264 -3.25 -6.05 -20.42
N ARG A 265 -2.96 -5.08 -19.55
CA ARG A 265 -3.06 -3.64 -19.83
C ARG A 265 -1.76 -3.02 -20.36
N MET A 266 -0.66 -3.76 -20.40
CA MET A 266 0.58 -3.28 -21.02
C MET A 266 0.43 -3.21 -22.54
N SER A 267 0.97 -2.15 -23.15
CA SER A 267 1.15 -2.11 -24.60
C SER A 267 2.15 -3.17 -25.04
N SER A 268 2.13 -3.55 -26.33
CA SER A 268 3.11 -4.50 -26.86
C SER A 268 4.56 -4.01 -26.67
N LEU A 269 4.78 -2.69 -26.77
CA LEU A 269 6.10 -2.10 -26.54
C LEU A 269 6.52 -2.24 -25.08
N GLN A 270 5.61 -1.99 -24.14
CA GLN A 270 5.86 -2.18 -22.71
C GLN A 270 6.17 -3.63 -22.38
N ALA A 271 5.39 -4.56 -22.93
CA ALA A 271 5.60 -6.00 -22.72
C ALA A 271 6.97 -6.45 -23.26
N CYS A 272 7.38 -6.00 -24.45
CA CYS A 272 8.70 -6.31 -25.01
C CYS A 272 9.83 -5.71 -24.16
N SER A 273 9.73 -4.44 -23.78
CA SER A 273 10.73 -3.76 -22.95
C SER A 273 10.89 -4.44 -21.59
N LEU A 274 9.80 -4.83 -20.95
CA LEU A 274 9.84 -5.57 -19.69
C LEU A 274 10.45 -6.96 -19.86
N ALA A 275 10.17 -7.66 -20.96
CA ALA A 275 10.78 -8.95 -21.26
C ALA A 275 12.30 -8.84 -21.45
N GLU A 276 12.77 -7.79 -22.12
CA GLU A 276 14.21 -7.49 -22.24
C GLU A 276 14.84 -7.22 -20.87
N LEU A 277 14.18 -6.40 -20.03
CA LEU A 277 14.65 -6.10 -18.67
C LEU A 277 14.70 -7.34 -17.78
N LYS A 278 13.74 -8.26 -17.88
CA LYS A 278 13.77 -9.53 -17.15
C LYS A 278 14.96 -10.41 -17.52
N ASN A 279 15.52 -10.23 -18.72
CA ASN A 279 16.72 -10.93 -19.18
C ASN A 279 18.03 -10.20 -18.85
N SER A 280 17.97 -8.96 -18.34
CA SER A 280 19.15 -8.22 -17.88
C SER A 280 19.85 -8.93 -16.72
N GLU A 281 21.16 -8.76 -16.60
CA GLU A 281 21.94 -9.41 -15.54
C GLU A 281 21.46 -9.07 -14.11
N PRO A 282 21.16 -7.80 -13.75
CA PRO A 282 20.71 -7.47 -12.39
C PRO A 282 19.41 -8.19 -12.00
N ILE A 283 18.45 -8.25 -12.94
CA ILE A 283 17.16 -8.92 -12.70
C ILE A 283 17.32 -10.44 -12.71
N ARG A 284 18.16 -11.02 -13.58
CA ARG A 284 18.46 -12.46 -13.54
C ARG A 284 19.11 -12.88 -12.23
N LYS A 285 20.00 -12.06 -11.65
CA LYS A 285 20.58 -12.30 -10.32
C LYS A 285 19.52 -12.30 -9.22
N LEU A 286 18.63 -11.30 -9.22
CA LEU A 286 17.49 -11.25 -8.31
C LEU A 286 16.61 -12.51 -8.43
N LEU A 287 16.23 -12.86 -9.67
CA LEU A 287 15.44 -14.05 -9.98
C LEU A 287 16.18 -15.37 -9.71
N ALA A 288 17.48 -15.35 -9.40
CA ALA A 288 18.25 -16.54 -9.03
C ALA A 288 18.42 -16.69 -7.50
N LEU A 289 18.00 -15.70 -6.70
CA LEU A 289 18.11 -15.77 -5.25
C LEU A 289 17.28 -16.94 -4.70
N PRO A 290 17.88 -17.87 -3.92
CA PRO A 290 17.17 -19.03 -3.39
C PRO A 290 15.96 -18.66 -2.54
N CYS A 291 16.08 -17.59 -1.73
CA CYS A 291 15.00 -17.09 -0.88
C CYS A 291 13.79 -16.56 -1.65
N LEU A 292 13.92 -16.31 -2.96
CA LEU A 292 12.84 -15.87 -3.84
C LEU A 292 12.26 -17.00 -4.71
N GLN A 293 12.87 -18.18 -4.76
CA GLN A 293 12.42 -19.31 -5.59
C GLN A 293 11.18 -20.04 -5.05
N GLY A 294 10.69 -19.68 -3.86
CA GLY A 294 9.52 -20.33 -3.27
C GLY A 294 8.27 -20.14 -4.13
N GLN A 295 7.48 -21.21 -4.31
CA GLN A 295 6.25 -21.18 -5.11
C GLN A 295 5.27 -20.08 -4.66
N ALA A 296 5.18 -19.82 -3.35
CA ALA A 296 4.33 -18.76 -2.79
C ALA A 296 4.87 -17.33 -3.07
N ILE A 297 6.16 -17.19 -3.37
CA ILE A 297 6.81 -15.88 -3.59
C ILE A 297 6.75 -15.48 -5.07
N GLN A 298 6.79 -16.44 -5.98
CA GLN A 298 6.86 -16.19 -7.42
C GLN A 298 5.75 -15.28 -7.98
N PRO A 299 4.45 -15.44 -7.59
CA PRO A 299 3.41 -14.51 -7.99
C PRO A 299 3.65 -13.08 -7.49
N LEU A 300 4.10 -12.94 -6.24
CA LEU A 300 4.36 -11.64 -5.60
C LEU A 300 5.59 -10.96 -6.21
N LEU A 301 6.63 -11.72 -6.54
CA LEU A 301 7.82 -11.22 -7.23
C LEU A 301 7.50 -10.76 -8.65
N SER A 302 6.73 -11.55 -9.39
CA SER A 302 6.26 -11.15 -10.72
C SER A 302 5.43 -9.87 -10.66
N TYR A 303 4.50 -9.78 -9.71
CA TYR A 303 3.70 -8.59 -9.47
C TYR A 303 4.57 -7.36 -9.12
N ALA A 304 5.56 -7.53 -8.24
CA ALA A 304 6.47 -6.45 -7.86
C ALA A 304 7.27 -5.93 -9.06
N ILE A 305 7.86 -6.82 -9.87
CA ILE A 305 8.59 -6.45 -11.09
C ILE A 305 7.70 -5.68 -12.06
N ASP A 306 6.51 -6.20 -12.35
CA ASP A 306 5.60 -5.59 -13.32
C ASP A 306 5.12 -4.21 -12.83
N SER A 307 4.80 -4.09 -11.54
CA SER A 307 4.36 -2.83 -10.91
C SER A 307 5.46 -1.78 -10.86
N SER A 308 6.69 -2.19 -10.49
CA SER A 308 7.87 -1.34 -10.47
C SER A 308 8.21 -0.82 -11.86
N TYR A 309 8.18 -1.68 -12.87
CA TYR A 309 8.40 -1.29 -14.27
C TYR A 309 7.40 -0.22 -14.72
N LEU A 310 6.10 -0.47 -14.55
CA LEU A 310 5.07 0.46 -15.01
C LEU A 310 5.16 1.82 -14.31
N MET A 311 5.51 1.82 -13.02
CA MET A 311 5.71 3.04 -12.28
C MET A 311 6.93 3.82 -12.79
N LEU A 312 8.07 3.14 -13.00
CA LEU A 312 9.29 3.77 -13.51
C LEU A 312 9.10 4.28 -14.94
N ALA A 313 8.44 3.51 -15.80
CA ALA A 313 8.18 3.87 -17.19
C ALA A 313 7.29 5.12 -17.33
N ARG A 314 6.47 5.44 -16.32
CA ARG A 314 5.62 6.64 -16.28
C ARG A 314 6.26 7.81 -15.50
N ARG A 315 7.48 7.67 -14.97
CA ARG A 315 8.11 8.64 -14.05
C ARG A 315 8.32 10.02 -14.70
N ASP A 316 8.61 10.05 -15.99
CA ASP A 316 8.81 11.27 -16.80
C ASP A 316 7.50 11.89 -17.30
N GLY A 317 6.35 11.28 -16.99
CA GLY A 317 5.04 11.70 -17.49
C GLY A 317 4.75 11.26 -18.92
N SER A 318 5.55 10.33 -19.48
CA SER A 318 5.21 9.62 -20.71
C SER A 318 3.98 8.71 -20.50
N ASP A 319 3.45 8.20 -21.59
CA ASP A 319 2.38 7.18 -21.65
C ASP A 319 2.85 5.79 -21.15
N GLY A 320 3.94 5.74 -20.38
CA GLY A 320 4.57 4.51 -19.90
C GLY A 320 5.51 3.90 -20.95
N THR A 321 6.00 4.68 -21.90
CA THR A 321 7.04 4.27 -22.87
C THR A 321 8.43 4.79 -22.49
N GLY A 322 8.55 5.46 -21.33
CA GLY A 322 9.83 5.92 -20.80
C GLY A 322 10.82 4.77 -20.63
N ALA A 323 12.08 5.03 -20.96
CA ALA A 323 13.15 4.06 -20.77
C ALA A 323 13.33 3.76 -19.27
N VAL A 324 13.29 2.48 -18.93
CA VAL A 324 13.56 1.99 -17.57
C VAL A 324 14.90 1.30 -17.57
N GLU A 325 15.83 1.79 -16.75
CA GLU A 325 17.13 1.16 -16.60
C GLU A 325 17.02 -0.12 -15.74
N PRO A 326 17.76 -1.20 -16.07
CA PRO A 326 17.77 -2.43 -15.28
C PRO A 326 18.04 -2.22 -13.78
N GLN A 327 18.95 -1.29 -13.46
CA GLN A 327 19.32 -1.01 -12.08
C GLN A 327 18.24 -0.25 -11.31
N ASP A 328 17.54 0.68 -11.97
CA ASP A 328 16.40 1.39 -11.38
C ASP A 328 15.26 0.41 -11.08
N LEU A 329 15.00 -0.51 -12.01
CA LEU A 329 14.01 -1.59 -11.81
C LEU A 329 14.40 -2.50 -10.64
N LEU A 330 15.66 -2.96 -10.59
CA LEU A 330 16.14 -3.80 -9.50
C LEU A 330 15.97 -3.11 -8.14
N LEU A 331 16.37 -1.84 -8.03
CA LEU A 331 16.25 -1.07 -6.79
C LEU A 331 14.81 -0.96 -6.31
N ASP A 332 13.88 -0.64 -7.21
CA ASP A 332 12.47 -0.49 -6.85
C ASP A 332 11.84 -1.83 -6.43
N VAL A 333 12.21 -2.92 -7.10
CA VAL A 333 11.77 -4.27 -6.71
C VAL A 333 12.38 -4.67 -5.37
N VAL A 334 13.65 -4.38 -5.11
CA VAL A 334 14.29 -4.66 -3.82
C VAL A 334 13.61 -3.88 -2.70
N ASP A 335 13.28 -2.61 -2.92
CA ASP A 335 12.52 -1.83 -1.95
C ASP A 335 11.16 -2.51 -1.67
N CYS A 336 10.47 -3.07 -2.67
CA CYS A 336 9.24 -3.87 -2.46
C CYS A 336 9.41 -5.05 -1.49
N PHE A 337 10.62 -5.59 -1.31
CA PHE A 337 10.91 -6.72 -0.42
C PHE A 337 11.69 -6.36 0.87
N ALA A 338 12.39 -5.22 0.89
CA ALA A 338 13.16 -4.75 2.03
C ALA A 338 12.38 -3.75 2.92
N GLY A 339 12.86 -3.53 4.14
CA GLY A 339 12.37 -2.52 5.09
C GLY A 339 11.55 -3.03 6.28
N VAL A 340 11.49 -4.34 6.53
CA VAL A 340 10.92 -4.94 7.74
C VAL A 340 11.90 -4.90 8.92
N CYS A 341 13.16 -5.27 8.66
CA CYS A 341 14.21 -5.36 9.67
C CYS A 341 15.46 -4.60 9.21
N VAL A 342 16.30 -4.25 10.18
CA VAL A 342 17.70 -3.87 9.88
C VAL A 342 18.40 -5.02 9.16
N ASP A 343 19.35 -4.67 8.28
CA ASP A 343 20.22 -5.61 7.54
C ASP A 343 19.55 -6.38 6.37
N GLU A 344 18.27 -6.15 6.07
CA GLU A 344 17.61 -6.82 4.93
C GLU A 344 18.20 -6.45 3.57
N LYS A 345 18.76 -5.24 3.44
CA LYS A 345 19.40 -4.82 2.20
C LYS A 345 20.63 -5.68 1.88
N ASP A 346 21.23 -6.28 2.89
CA ASP A 346 22.42 -7.13 2.73
C ASP A 346 22.05 -8.43 2.00
N LEU A 347 20.80 -8.91 2.11
CA LEU A 347 20.30 -10.05 1.33
C LEU A 347 20.33 -9.80 -0.18
N PHE A 348 20.36 -8.53 -0.59
CA PHE A 348 20.37 -8.11 -1.98
C PHE A 348 21.72 -7.55 -2.43
N ALA A 349 22.75 -7.53 -1.56
CA ALA A 349 24.05 -6.94 -1.86
C ALA A 349 24.66 -7.52 -3.15
N ASP A 350 24.57 -8.84 -3.32
CA ASP A 350 25.09 -9.53 -4.53
C ASP A 350 24.34 -9.15 -5.81
N CYS A 351 23.06 -8.81 -5.71
CA CYS A 351 22.26 -8.33 -6.84
C CYS A 351 22.55 -6.86 -7.15
N LEU A 352 22.69 -6.04 -6.11
CA LEU A 352 22.90 -4.60 -6.22
C LEU A 352 24.32 -4.25 -6.68
N GLY A 353 25.29 -5.14 -6.43
CA GLY A 353 26.70 -4.90 -6.68
C GLY A 353 27.32 -3.90 -5.70
N SER A 354 28.61 -3.60 -5.89
CA SER A 354 29.37 -2.67 -5.02
C SER A 354 29.07 -1.19 -5.24
N LYS A 355 28.18 -0.85 -6.20
CA LYS A 355 27.72 0.52 -6.42
C LYS A 355 26.32 0.65 -5.86
N GLU A 356 26.17 1.27 -4.70
CA GLU A 356 24.89 1.89 -4.38
C GLU A 356 24.61 2.93 -5.48
N PRO A 357 23.56 2.77 -6.30
CA PRO A 357 23.25 3.78 -7.29
C PRO A 357 22.81 5.04 -6.54
N GLY A 358 23.47 6.16 -6.82
CA GLY A 358 22.94 7.47 -6.44
C GLY A 358 21.51 7.58 -7.00
N LYS A 359 20.56 8.05 -6.18
CA LYS A 359 19.18 8.23 -6.67
C LYS A 359 19.20 9.32 -7.74
N LEU A 360 18.76 9.02 -8.96
CA LEU A 360 18.39 10.09 -9.88
C LEU A 360 17.23 10.87 -9.26
N GLY A 361 17.48 12.15 -9.00
CA GLY A 361 16.46 13.12 -8.66
C GLY A 361 15.43 13.20 -9.80
N ARG A 362 14.25 13.74 -9.47
CA ARG A 362 13.17 13.96 -10.46
C ARG A 362 13.59 14.90 -11.61
N ASP A 363 14.67 15.63 -11.44
CA ASP A 363 15.31 16.54 -12.40
C ASP A 363 16.34 15.85 -13.29
N GLY A 364 16.55 14.53 -13.14
CA GLY A 364 17.57 13.80 -13.90
C GLY A 364 18.99 14.01 -13.37
N VAL A 365 19.16 14.74 -12.27
CA VAL A 365 20.45 14.94 -11.61
C VAL A 365 20.64 13.81 -10.61
N VAL A 366 21.79 13.15 -10.64
CA VAL A 366 22.18 12.19 -9.60
C VAL A 366 22.43 12.99 -8.32
N SER A 367 21.41 13.11 -7.48
CA SER A 367 21.59 13.53 -6.09
C SER A 367 22.23 12.38 -5.33
N GLU A 368 23.22 12.66 -4.48
CA GLU A 368 23.60 11.73 -3.42
C GLU A 368 22.31 11.24 -2.76
N ARG A 369 22.17 9.92 -2.57
CA ARG A 369 21.06 9.39 -1.78
C ARG A 369 21.08 10.18 -0.49
N ASP A 370 20.03 10.93 -0.21
CA ASP A 370 19.80 11.43 1.13
C ASP A 370 19.79 10.18 2.01
N GLU A 371 20.90 9.91 2.72
CA GLU A 371 21.11 8.71 3.54
C GLU A 371 20.09 8.63 4.67
N ASN A 372 19.41 9.76 4.93
CA ASN A 372 18.28 9.81 5.81
C ASN A 372 17.15 8.95 5.21
N PRO A 373 16.68 7.90 5.90
CA PRO A 373 15.42 7.26 5.51
C PRO A 373 14.41 8.40 5.44
N PRO A 374 13.82 8.69 4.28
CA PRO A 374 13.05 9.91 4.21
C PRO A 374 11.89 9.74 5.18
N GLY A 375 11.65 10.75 6.03
CA GLY A 375 10.45 10.83 6.88
C GLY A 375 9.13 10.70 6.09
N SER A 376 9.24 10.63 4.76
CA SER A 376 8.23 10.25 3.79
C SER A 376 7.73 8.81 3.96
N ILE A 377 6.48 8.68 4.42
CA ILE A 377 5.72 7.41 4.42
C ILE A 377 5.68 6.79 3.01
N LEU A 378 5.83 7.57 1.92
CA LEU A 378 5.79 7.07 0.55
C LEU A 378 6.98 6.22 0.12
N ASN A 379 8.11 6.29 0.81
CA ASN A 379 9.20 5.36 0.51
C ASN A 379 8.86 3.93 0.94
N ALA A 380 7.76 3.71 1.65
CA ALA A 380 7.14 2.40 1.72
C ALA A 380 6.33 2.14 0.43
N ASN A 381 7.03 1.72 -0.63
CA ASN A 381 6.55 0.98 -1.81
C ASN A 381 5.04 0.97 -2.08
N THR A 382 4.46 2.12 -2.45
CA THR A 382 3.03 2.20 -2.79
C THR A 382 2.70 2.75 -4.16
N ALA A 383 3.65 3.34 -4.88
CA ALA A 383 3.36 3.91 -6.19
C ALA A 383 2.96 2.83 -7.21
N GLY A 384 3.56 1.63 -7.14
CA GLY A 384 3.08 0.45 -7.88
C GLY A 384 1.63 0.08 -7.55
N PHE A 385 1.21 0.13 -6.29
CA PHE A 385 -0.16 -0.23 -5.87
C PHE A 385 -1.24 0.73 -6.37
N TRP A 386 -0.99 2.04 -6.34
CA TRP A 386 -1.95 3.01 -6.86
C TRP A 386 -2.12 2.88 -8.38
N LEU A 387 -1.04 2.50 -9.07
CA LEU A 387 -1.08 2.21 -10.48
C LEU A 387 -1.88 0.93 -10.77
N THR A 388 -1.80 -0.09 -9.93
CA THR A 388 -2.69 -1.26 -9.99
C THR A 388 -4.15 -0.87 -9.91
N MET A 389 -4.51 0.06 -9.03
CA MET A 389 -5.90 0.50 -8.87
C MET A 389 -6.43 1.20 -10.11
N ASP A 390 -5.60 2.05 -10.71
CA ASP A 390 -5.88 2.74 -11.98
C ASP A 390 -6.05 1.73 -13.14
N LEU A 391 -5.15 0.75 -13.26
CA LEU A 391 -5.19 -0.27 -14.31
C LEU A 391 -6.39 -1.23 -14.20
N LEU A 392 -6.86 -1.45 -12.98
CA LEU A 392 -8.03 -2.27 -12.71
C LEU A 392 -9.35 -1.47 -12.78
N ASP A 393 -9.29 -0.16 -13.05
CA ASP A 393 -10.46 0.74 -13.09
C ASP A 393 -11.31 0.68 -11.81
N ILE A 394 -10.65 0.54 -10.66
CA ILE A 394 -11.34 0.39 -9.39
C ILE A 394 -11.51 1.77 -8.76
N ASP A 395 -12.77 2.12 -8.48
CA ASP A 395 -13.11 3.35 -7.79
C ASP A 395 -12.53 3.36 -6.37
N THR A 396 -11.61 4.30 -6.10
CA THR A 396 -11.03 4.52 -4.77
C THR A 396 -12.05 4.98 -3.72
N SER A 397 -13.25 5.38 -4.13
CA SER A 397 -14.38 5.68 -3.24
C SER A 397 -15.13 4.42 -2.81
N ALA A 398 -15.11 3.36 -3.63
CA ALA A 398 -15.74 2.09 -3.34
C ALA A 398 -15.02 1.35 -2.20
N PRO A 399 -15.71 0.45 -1.47
CA PRO A 399 -15.08 -0.37 -0.44
C PRO A 399 -13.89 -1.19 -0.96
N SER A 400 -13.99 -1.77 -2.16
CA SER A 400 -12.92 -2.54 -2.81
C SER A 400 -11.67 -1.70 -3.05
N GLY A 401 -11.82 -0.49 -3.61
CA GLY A 401 -10.70 0.45 -3.81
C GLY A 401 -10.02 0.90 -2.50
N ARG A 402 -10.71 0.82 -1.37
CA ARG A 402 -10.14 1.14 -0.04
C ARG A 402 -9.48 -0.06 0.64
N VAL A 403 -9.97 -1.26 0.37
CA VAL A 403 -9.50 -2.49 1.02
C VAL A 403 -8.37 -3.13 0.20
N LEU A 404 -8.39 -3.06 -1.13
CA LEU A 404 -7.41 -3.72 -1.98
C LEU A 404 -5.96 -3.32 -1.65
N PRO A 405 -5.59 -2.03 -1.48
CA PRO A 405 -4.20 -1.68 -1.19
C PRO A 405 -3.70 -2.26 0.16
N PRO A 406 -4.45 -2.17 1.28
CA PRO A 406 -4.11 -2.90 2.51
C PRO A 406 -3.88 -4.40 2.33
N ILE A 407 -4.75 -5.08 1.58
CA ILE A 407 -4.65 -6.54 1.33
C ILE A 407 -3.35 -6.84 0.61
N PHE A 408 -3.09 -6.14 -0.49
CA PHE A 408 -1.89 -6.33 -1.28
C PHE A 408 -0.59 -6.01 -0.53
N GLN A 409 -0.61 -5.00 0.35
CA GLN A 409 0.53 -4.75 1.24
C GLN A 409 0.80 -5.90 2.20
N MET A 410 -0.25 -6.50 2.77
CA MET A 410 -0.10 -7.70 3.62
C MET A 410 0.39 -8.91 2.82
N LEU A 411 -0.12 -9.11 1.60
CA LEU A 411 0.32 -10.21 0.73
C LEU A 411 1.77 -10.04 0.26
N LEU A 412 2.21 -8.84 -0.14
CA LEU A 412 3.63 -8.60 -0.43
C LEU A 412 4.49 -8.85 0.82
N HIS A 413 3.98 -8.51 2.00
CA HIS A 413 4.69 -8.76 3.26
C HIS A 413 4.89 -10.25 3.56
N LYS A 414 3.96 -11.12 3.14
CA LYS A 414 4.12 -12.59 3.20
C LYS A 414 5.42 -13.04 2.54
N ALA A 415 5.75 -12.50 1.36
CA ALA A 415 7.00 -12.82 0.69
C ALA A 415 8.22 -12.31 1.47
N ARG A 416 8.14 -11.10 2.06
CA ARG A 416 9.23 -10.56 2.89
C ARG A 416 9.57 -11.47 4.07
N LEU A 417 8.55 -11.94 4.79
CA LEU A 417 8.74 -12.89 5.89
C LEU A 417 9.35 -14.20 5.41
N SER A 418 8.90 -14.69 4.26
CA SER A 418 9.41 -15.94 3.67
C SER A 418 10.91 -15.85 3.35
N MET A 419 11.43 -14.67 2.97
CA MET A 419 12.86 -14.49 2.74
C MET A 419 13.71 -14.70 4.00
N HIS A 420 13.11 -14.46 5.17
CA HIS A 420 13.73 -14.70 6.49
C HIS A 420 13.45 -16.09 7.05
N GLY A 421 12.82 -16.97 6.27
CA GLY A 421 12.33 -18.26 6.76
C GLY A 421 11.24 -18.14 7.82
N ILE A 422 10.58 -16.97 7.92
CA ILE A 422 9.46 -16.75 8.85
C ILE A 422 8.16 -17.13 8.15
N ARG A 423 7.46 -18.09 8.73
CA ARG A 423 6.11 -18.51 8.34
C ARG A 423 5.13 -18.07 9.40
N ILE A 424 4.14 -17.26 9.04
CA ILE A 424 3.14 -16.79 10.01
C ILE A 424 2.27 -17.93 10.58
N GLU A 425 2.18 -19.05 9.85
CA GLU A 425 1.52 -20.29 10.28
C GLU A 425 2.14 -20.85 11.57
N ASP A 426 3.44 -20.69 11.73
CA ASP A 426 4.16 -21.18 12.92
C ASP A 426 3.74 -20.43 14.19
N TYR A 427 3.20 -19.22 14.04
CA TYR A 427 2.67 -18.39 15.12
C TYR A 427 1.14 -18.52 15.27
N SER A 428 0.52 -19.48 14.59
CA SER A 428 -0.93 -19.70 14.65
C SER A 428 -1.33 -20.97 15.42
N ARG A 429 -0.35 -21.75 15.90
CA ARG A 429 -0.55 -23.12 16.42
C ARG A 429 -1.22 -23.25 17.79
N ASP A 430 -1.28 -22.16 18.57
CA ASP A 430 -1.67 -22.20 19.99
C ASP A 430 -3.09 -21.70 20.29
N PHE A 431 -3.98 -21.60 19.29
CA PHE A 431 -5.34 -21.02 19.44
C PHE A 431 -6.48 -21.91 18.97
#